data_AF-A0A671Y9A2-F1
#
_entry.id   AF-A0A671Y9A2-F1
#
_cell.length_a   1.000
_cell.length_b   1.000
_cell.length_c   1.000
_cell.angle_alpha   90.00
_cell.angle_beta   90.00
_cell.angle_gamma   90.00
#
_symmetry.space_group_name_H-M   'P 1'
#
loop_
_entity.id
_entity.type
_entity.pdbx_description
1 polymer ?
#
loop_
_entity_poly.entity_id
_entity_poly.type
_entity_poly.pdbx_seq_one_letter_code
_entity_poly.pdbx_strand_id
1 'polypeptide(L)'
;MYLSKRTQCVSYNGTSSIFTAVKYGVPQGSVLGPLLFSLYISPLGQIIRSYGIHFHCYADYTQLYVPLKADDKSQIMKLETCLYAVKKWMSENFLLLNWEKTEMLVIAPARQRHHVDQVTVTLDNCVISQSSTVKNLGVTFDSTLSFDQHIKEITKIAFYHLRNIAKIRSFLSTADAEILIHAFVSSRLDYCNASGLSGLPCESTKSLQMVQNAAARVLTRTRTFYHITPILASLHWLPVHLRSDFKVLLMTYKTVHSIAPSYMSDLITPYIPTRALRSENSGLLMVPRIKKKSAGCRAFSYRAAFLWNNLPADLRPAGSVDAFKSKLKTHFFDLAFN
;
A
#
# COMPACT_ATOMS: atom_id res chain seq x y z
N MET A 1 -34.86 -9.88 -8.90
CA MET A 1 -34.24 -10.22 -10.20
C MET A 1 -32.77 -10.58 -10.06
N TYR A 2 -31.94 -9.77 -9.40
CA TYR A 2 -30.48 -10.04 -9.31
C TYR A 2 -30.07 -11.24 -8.43
N LEU A 3 -30.78 -11.49 -7.31
CA LEU A 3 -30.49 -12.60 -6.39
C LEU A 3 -31.45 -13.78 -6.52
N SER A 4 -32.53 -13.66 -7.30
CA SER A 4 -33.60 -14.65 -7.43
C SER A 4 -33.46 -15.50 -8.69
N LYS A 5 -33.84 -16.80 -8.61
CA LYS A 5 -33.94 -17.73 -9.75
C LYS A 5 -32.64 -17.90 -10.56
N ARG A 6 -31.48 -17.88 -9.90
CA ARG A 6 -30.19 -18.11 -10.56
C ARG A 6 -29.93 -19.60 -10.73
N THR A 7 -29.28 -19.96 -11.84
CA THR A 7 -28.84 -21.33 -12.13
C THR A 7 -27.39 -21.33 -12.61
N GLN A 8 -26.65 -22.39 -12.31
CA GLN A 8 -25.29 -22.62 -12.80
C GLN A 8 -25.20 -23.96 -13.52
N CYS A 9 -24.34 -24.03 -14.53
CA CYS A 9 -23.94 -25.27 -15.21
C CYS A 9 -22.43 -25.24 -15.47
N VAL A 10 -21.81 -26.41 -15.52
CA VAL A 10 -20.39 -26.55 -15.89
C VAL A 10 -20.33 -27.05 -17.32
N SER A 11 -19.53 -26.41 -18.16
CA SER A 11 -19.26 -26.85 -19.54
C SER A 11 -17.80 -27.30 -19.64
N TYR A 12 -17.59 -28.52 -20.13
CA TYR A 12 -16.27 -29.09 -20.38
C TYR A 12 -16.29 -29.82 -21.73
N ASN A 13 -15.31 -29.52 -22.60
CA ASN A 13 -15.15 -30.10 -23.94
C ASN A 13 -16.45 -30.15 -24.78
N GLY A 14 -17.28 -29.11 -24.73
CA GLY A 14 -18.52 -29.03 -25.51
C GLY A 14 -19.72 -29.76 -24.88
N THR A 15 -19.53 -30.46 -23.76
CA THR A 15 -20.63 -31.04 -22.97
C THR A 15 -20.96 -30.18 -21.75
N SER A 16 -22.25 -29.89 -21.55
CA SER A 16 -22.74 -29.08 -20.43
C SER A 16 -23.52 -29.94 -19.43
N SER A 17 -23.30 -29.68 -18.14
CA SER A 17 -24.04 -30.34 -17.05
C SER A 17 -25.49 -29.80 -16.94
N ILE A 18 -26.30 -30.51 -16.14
CA ILE A 18 -27.65 -30.04 -15.77
C ILE A 18 -27.56 -28.71 -15.02
N PHE A 19 -28.50 -27.80 -15.30
CA PHE A 19 -28.62 -26.53 -14.59
C PHE A 19 -29.04 -26.76 -13.14
N THR A 20 -28.24 -26.26 -12.19
CA THR A 20 -28.51 -26.34 -10.76
C THR A 20 -28.81 -24.95 -10.19
N ALA A 21 -29.83 -24.84 -9.35
CA ALA A 21 -30.23 -23.56 -8.77
C ALA A 21 -29.22 -23.06 -7.73
N VAL A 22 -28.79 -21.81 -7.87
CA VAL A 22 -27.84 -21.14 -6.96
C VAL A 22 -28.64 -20.34 -5.92
N LYS A 23 -28.75 -20.93 -4.72
CA LYS A 23 -29.49 -20.34 -3.60
C LYS A 23 -28.70 -19.26 -2.85
N TYR A 24 -27.37 -19.36 -2.81
CA TYR A 24 -26.49 -18.49 -2.00
C TYR A 24 -25.31 -17.95 -2.82
N GLY A 25 -24.71 -16.86 -2.35
CA GLY A 25 -23.55 -16.22 -2.97
C GLY A 25 -23.90 -15.19 -4.04
N VAL A 26 -22.92 -14.45 -4.56
CA VAL A 26 -23.12 -13.40 -5.56
C VAL A 26 -22.30 -13.73 -6.81
N PRO A 27 -22.76 -13.42 -8.05
CA PRO A 27 -22.03 -13.86 -9.23
C PRO A 27 -20.67 -13.18 -9.30
N GLN A 28 -19.61 -13.95 -9.57
CA GLN A 28 -18.29 -13.39 -9.77
C GLN A 28 -18.24 -12.58 -11.08
N GLY A 29 -17.57 -11.42 -11.08
CA GLY A 29 -17.52 -10.51 -12.24
C GLY A 29 -18.76 -9.61 -12.39
N SER A 30 -19.67 -9.66 -11.43
CA SER A 30 -20.86 -8.82 -11.43
C SER A 30 -20.62 -7.45 -10.77
N VAL A 31 -21.27 -6.40 -11.27
CA VAL A 31 -21.06 -5.01 -10.80
C VAL A 31 -21.58 -4.80 -9.38
N LEU A 32 -22.74 -5.38 -9.03
CA LEU A 32 -23.33 -5.24 -7.69
C LEU A 32 -22.76 -6.24 -6.69
N GLY A 33 -21.97 -7.21 -7.15
CA GLY A 33 -21.44 -8.27 -6.30
C GLY A 33 -20.61 -7.79 -5.12
N PRO A 34 -19.58 -6.97 -5.36
CA PRO A 34 -18.77 -6.39 -4.30
C PRO A 34 -19.58 -5.58 -3.30
N LEU A 35 -20.54 -4.78 -3.77
CA LEU A 35 -21.37 -3.94 -2.89
C LEU A 35 -22.24 -4.77 -1.95
N LEU A 36 -22.91 -5.79 -2.48
CA LEU A 36 -23.75 -6.68 -1.69
C LEU A 36 -22.93 -7.47 -0.66
N PHE A 37 -21.72 -7.88 -1.03
CA PHE A 37 -20.80 -8.54 -0.11
C PHE A 37 -20.32 -7.60 1.00
N SER A 38 -20.00 -6.35 0.68
CA SER A 38 -19.64 -5.34 1.69
C SER A 38 -20.77 -5.06 2.67
N LEU A 39 -22.03 -5.01 2.20
CA LEU A 39 -23.19 -4.87 3.07
C LEU A 39 -23.38 -6.09 3.97
N TYR A 40 -23.17 -7.29 3.43
CA TYR A 40 -23.28 -8.54 4.17
C TYR A 40 -22.27 -8.63 5.33
N ILE A 41 -21.02 -8.20 5.11
CA ILE A 41 -19.97 -8.25 6.12
C ILE A 41 -20.00 -7.05 7.08
N SER A 42 -20.81 -6.02 6.82
CA SER A 42 -20.85 -4.79 7.62
C SER A 42 -21.10 -5.02 9.13
N PRO A 43 -21.99 -5.93 9.57
CA PRO A 43 -22.23 -6.17 11.00
C PRO A 43 -21.00 -6.74 11.74
N LEU A 44 -20.13 -7.48 11.04
CA LEU A 44 -18.88 -8.00 11.60
C LEU A 44 -18.00 -6.87 12.17
N GLY A 45 -17.96 -5.73 11.46
CA GLY A 45 -17.21 -4.56 11.92
C GLY A 45 -17.75 -3.93 13.20
N GLN A 46 -19.05 -4.03 13.46
CA GLN A 46 -19.66 -3.53 14.70
C GLN A 46 -19.26 -4.39 15.90
N ILE A 47 -19.20 -5.71 15.71
CA ILE A 47 -18.73 -6.67 16.73
C ILE A 47 -17.27 -6.37 17.09
N ILE A 48 -16.41 -6.18 16.10
CA ILE A 48 -14.99 -5.90 16.38
C ILE A 48 -14.82 -4.56 17.13
N ARG A 49 -15.61 -3.54 16.75
CA ARG A 49 -15.64 -2.25 17.44
C ARG A 49 -16.10 -2.35 18.89
N SER A 50 -17.02 -3.24 19.24
CA SER A 50 -17.48 -3.38 20.63
C SER A 50 -16.37 -3.87 21.58
N TYR A 51 -15.35 -4.55 21.05
CA TYR A 51 -14.17 -4.95 21.83
C TYR A 51 -13.08 -3.86 21.87
N GLY A 52 -13.30 -2.70 21.25
CA GLY A 52 -12.32 -1.61 21.19
C GLY A 52 -11.11 -1.91 20.29
N ILE A 53 -11.25 -2.85 19.36
CA ILE A 53 -10.18 -3.26 18.45
C ILE A 53 -10.32 -2.50 17.14
N HIS A 54 -9.21 -1.96 16.63
CA HIS A 54 -9.19 -1.35 15.31
C HIS A 54 -9.16 -2.43 14.23
N PHE A 55 -9.91 -2.22 13.15
CA PHE A 55 -9.96 -3.21 12.07
C PHE A 55 -10.00 -2.55 10.70
N HIS A 56 -9.61 -3.33 9.70
CA HIS A 56 -9.75 -2.99 8.30
C HIS A 56 -10.32 -4.18 7.53
N CYS A 57 -11.40 -3.96 6.80
CA CYS A 57 -12.00 -4.97 5.94
C CYS A 57 -11.76 -4.58 4.48
N TYR A 58 -11.18 -5.49 3.71
CA TYR A 58 -11.04 -5.38 2.27
C TYR A 58 -11.53 -6.67 1.63
N ALA A 59 -12.70 -6.60 0.98
CA ALA A 59 -13.40 -7.79 0.49
C ALA A 59 -13.48 -8.86 1.61
N ASP A 60 -13.02 -10.08 1.33
CA ASP A 60 -12.99 -11.22 2.24
C ASP A 60 -11.87 -11.13 3.31
N TYR A 61 -10.91 -10.22 3.16
CA TYR A 61 -9.83 -10.03 4.12
C TYR A 61 -10.26 -9.11 5.26
N THR A 62 -10.17 -9.62 6.49
CA THR A 62 -10.36 -8.82 7.71
C THR A 62 -9.04 -8.75 8.47
N GLN A 63 -8.62 -7.53 8.80
CA GLN A 63 -7.38 -7.25 9.52
C GLN A 63 -7.71 -6.63 10.85
N LEU A 64 -7.10 -7.15 11.92
CA LEU A 64 -7.28 -6.66 13.28
C LEU A 64 -5.97 -6.03 13.76
N TYR A 65 -6.05 -4.86 14.37
CA TYR A 65 -4.92 -4.15 14.94
C TYR A 65 -5.11 -4.00 16.44
N VAL A 66 -4.19 -4.59 17.20
CA VAL A 66 -4.20 -4.55 18.66
C VAL A 66 -2.88 -3.93 19.15
N PRO A 67 -2.92 -2.84 19.93
CA PRO A 67 -1.72 -2.30 20.56
C PRO A 67 -1.28 -3.23 21.69
N LEU A 68 -0.13 -3.88 21.52
CA LEU A 68 0.48 -4.72 22.55
C LEU A 68 1.45 -3.91 23.41
N LYS A 69 1.33 -4.06 24.73
CA LYS A 69 2.35 -3.65 25.70
C LYS A 69 3.00 -4.92 26.25
N ALA A 70 4.31 -4.90 26.47
CA ALA A 70 5.11 -6.10 26.80
C ALA A 70 4.59 -6.92 28.00
N ASP A 71 3.91 -6.29 28.95
CA ASP A 71 3.36 -6.95 30.14
C ASP A 71 1.82 -7.15 30.12
N ASP A 72 1.12 -6.65 29.10
CA ASP A 72 -0.34 -6.60 29.11
C ASP A 72 -0.97 -7.79 28.37
N LYS A 73 -1.02 -8.95 29.03
CA LYS A 73 -1.75 -10.13 28.54
C LYS A 73 -3.26 -9.88 28.38
N SER A 74 -3.82 -8.82 28.98
CA SER A 74 -5.26 -8.52 28.86
C SER A 74 -5.67 -8.19 27.43
N GLN A 75 -4.77 -7.60 26.62
CA GLN A 75 -5.07 -7.28 25.22
C GLN A 75 -5.13 -8.55 24.36
N ILE A 76 -4.31 -9.55 24.67
CA ILE A 76 -4.33 -10.84 23.99
C ILE A 76 -5.63 -11.58 24.34
N MET A 77 -6.04 -11.60 25.61
CA MET A 77 -7.33 -12.17 26.02
C MET A 77 -8.53 -11.47 25.35
N LYS A 78 -8.48 -10.14 25.21
CA LYS A 78 -9.51 -9.38 24.46
C LYS A 78 -9.55 -9.78 23.00
N LEU A 79 -8.38 -9.97 22.38
CA LEU A 79 -8.28 -10.45 21.00
C LEU A 79 -8.85 -11.86 20.85
N GLU A 80 -8.52 -12.79 21.75
CA GLU A 80 -9.07 -14.15 21.76
C GLU A 80 -10.60 -14.15 21.89
N THR A 81 -11.12 -13.34 22.83
CA THR A 81 -12.57 -13.19 23.03
C THR A 81 -13.25 -12.59 21.79
N CYS A 82 -12.64 -11.57 21.18
CA CYS A 82 -13.13 -10.97 19.95
C CYS A 82 -13.14 -11.96 18.80
N LEU A 83 -12.08 -12.74 18.63
CA LEU A 83 -11.99 -13.75 17.57
C LEU A 83 -13.03 -14.86 17.77
N TYR A 84 -13.31 -15.26 19.02
CA TYR A 84 -14.38 -16.21 19.32
C TYR A 84 -15.76 -15.65 18.91
N ALA A 85 -16.05 -14.39 19.25
CA ALA A 85 -17.29 -13.72 18.84
C ALA A 85 -17.41 -13.60 17.31
N VAL A 86 -16.31 -13.28 16.63
CA VAL A 86 -16.23 -13.25 15.15
C VAL A 86 -16.53 -14.63 14.56
N LYS A 87 -15.90 -15.69 15.08
CA LYS A 87 -16.14 -17.08 14.63
C LYS A 87 -17.60 -17.48 14.81
N LYS A 88 -18.18 -17.17 15.97
CA LYS A 88 -19.59 -17.45 16.27
C LYS A 88 -20.51 -16.76 15.27
N TRP A 89 -20.32 -15.45 15.06
CA TRP A 89 -21.11 -14.69 14.09
C TRP A 89 -20.93 -15.21 12.65
N MET A 90 -19.71 -15.57 12.25
CA MET A 90 -19.48 -16.14 10.93
C MET A 90 -20.21 -17.46 10.76
N SER A 91 -20.20 -18.33 11.77
CA SER A 91 -20.89 -19.62 11.76
C SER A 91 -22.42 -19.46 11.68
N GLU A 92 -22.98 -18.52 12.42
CA GLU A 92 -24.42 -18.16 12.36
C GLU A 92 -24.82 -17.61 10.97
N ASN A 93 -23.89 -16.95 10.28
CA ASN A 93 -24.08 -16.40 8.93
C ASN A 93 -23.50 -17.32 7.83
N PHE A 94 -23.36 -18.62 8.07
CA PHE A 94 -22.90 -19.60 7.07
C PHE A 94 -21.56 -19.24 6.38
N LEU A 95 -20.69 -18.52 7.09
CA LEU A 95 -19.33 -18.20 6.66
C LEU A 95 -18.32 -19.10 7.38
N LEU A 96 -17.37 -19.64 6.62
CA LEU A 96 -16.26 -20.43 7.16
C LEU A 96 -15.01 -19.56 7.26
N LEU A 97 -14.47 -19.41 8.47
CA LEU A 97 -13.18 -18.77 8.65
C LEU A 97 -12.05 -19.73 8.25
N ASN A 98 -11.16 -19.27 7.37
CA ASN A 98 -10.00 -20.05 6.95
C ASN A 98 -8.82 -19.81 7.91
N TRP A 99 -8.62 -20.75 8.83
CA TRP A 99 -7.53 -20.71 9.81
C TRP A 99 -6.16 -20.85 9.19
N GLU A 100 -6.00 -21.69 8.15
CA GLU A 100 -4.72 -21.92 7.49
C GLU A 100 -4.16 -20.67 6.81
N LYS A 101 -5.05 -19.76 6.38
CA LYS A 101 -4.69 -18.48 5.77
C LYS A 101 -4.58 -17.34 6.79
N THR A 102 -4.92 -17.58 8.06
CA THR A 102 -4.89 -16.54 9.08
C THR A 102 -3.48 -16.43 9.64
N GLU A 103 -2.78 -15.36 9.28
CA GLU A 103 -1.41 -15.09 9.73
C GLU A 103 -1.40 -13.98 10.78
N MET A 104 -0.56 -14.13 11.80
CA MET A 104 -0.29 -13.08 12.79
C MET A 104 1.08 -12.45 12.53
N LEU A 105 1.11 -11.12 12.41
CA LEU A 105 2.35 -10.33 12.39
C LEU A 105 2.46 -9.47 13.65
N VAL A 106 3.53 -9.67 14.41
CA VAL A 106 3.88 -8.81 15.54
C VAL A 106 4.92 -7.79 15.07
N ILE A 107 4.56 -6.50 15.19
CA ILE A 107 5.45 -5.39 14.84
C ILE A 107 6.03 -4.80 16.13
N ALA A 108 7.33 -5.00 16.34
CA ALA A 108 8.06 -4.46 17.48
C ALA A 108 9.44 -3.92 17.07
N PRO A 109 9.92 -2.83 17.70
CA PRO A 109 11.31 -2.40 17.55
C PRO A 109 12.27 -3.53 17.91
N ALA A 110 13.41 -3.64 17.22
CA ALA A 110 14.38 -4.72 17.42
C ALA A 110 14.79 -4.90 18.90
N ARG A 111 14.84 -3.81 19.68
CA ARG A 111 15.20 -3.83 21.12
C ARG A 111 14.15 -4.46 22.03
N GLN A 112 12.88 -4.49 21.63
CA GLN A 112 11.77 -5.01 22.44
C GLN A 112 11.31 -6.38 21.97
N ARG A 113 11.96 -6.94 20.93
CA ARG A 113 11.50 -8.13 20.23
C ARG A 113 11.56 -9.39 21.09
N HIS A 114 12.60 -9.52 21.92
CA HIS A 114 12.73 -10.62 22.89
C HIS A 114 11.56 -10.77 23.87
N HIS A 115 10.82 -9.69 24.14
CA HIS A 115 9.64 -9.73 25.02
C HIS A 115 8.34 -10.11 24.29
N VAL A 116 8.33 -10.14 22.96
CA VAL A 116 7.12 -10.35 22.13
C VAL A 116 7.25 -11.57 21.20
N ASP A 117 8.38 -12.27 21.22
CA ASP A 117 8.65 -13.46 20.37
C ASP A 117 7.84 -14.72 20.78
N GLN A 118 6.98 -14.64 21.81
CA GLN A 118 6.16 -15.76 22.29
C GLN A 118 4.65 -15.48 22.28
N VAL A 119 4.19 -14.45 21.56
CA VAL A 119 2.75 -14.19 21.46
C VAL A 119 2.12 -15.25 20.56
N THR A 120 1.41 -16.18 21.17
CA THR A 120 0.55 -17.14 20.50
C THR A 120 -0.89 -16.83 20.87
N VAL A 121 -1.77 -16.90 19.87
CA VAL A 121 -3.21 -16.76 20.08
C VAL A 121 -3.82 -18.12 19.81
N THR A 122 -4.55 -18.62 20.80
CA THR A 122 -5.18 -19.94 20.71
C THR A 122 -6.69 -19.76 20.55
N LEU A 123 -7.26 -20.46 19.56
CA LEU A 123 -8.69 -20.47 19.37
C LEU A 123 -9.14 -21.87 18.97
N ASP A 124 -9.96 -22.49 19.81
CA ASP A 124 -10.51 -23.85 19.63
C ASP A 124 -9.45 -24.87 19.18
N ASN A 125 -8.34 -24.97 19.94
CA ASN A 125 -7.18 -25.86 19.70
C ASN A 125 -6.33 -25.57 18.45
N CYS A 126 -6.67 -24.54 17.66
CA CYS A 126 -5.80 -24.04 16.60
C CYS A 126 -4.90 -22.92 17.15
N VAL A 127 -3.58 -23.11 17.04
CA VAL A 127 -2.58 -22.10 17.40
C VAL A 127 -2.27 -21.27 16.15
N ILE A 128 -2.57 -19.98 16.19
CA ILE A 128 -2.13 -19.05 15.14
C ILE A 128 -0.67 -18.74 15.39
N SER A 129 0.20 -19.19 14.49
CA SER A 129 1.64 -18.96 14.60
C SER A 129 2.01 -17.54 14.17
N GLN A 130 2.97 -16.97 14.89
CA GLN A 130 3.57 -15.70 14.52
C GLN A 130 4.42 -15.90 13.25
N SER A 131 4.06 -15.19 12.20
CA SER A 131 4.84 -15.12 10.96
C SER A 131 5.78 -13.91 10.99
N SER A 132 7.01 -14.10 10.51
CA SER A 132 8.00 -13.01 10.43
C SER A 132 7.69 -12.01 9.31
N THR A 133 7.00 -12.49 8.27
CA THR A 133 6.57 -11.72 7.10
C THR A 133 5.12 -12.06 6.77
N VAL A 134 4.27 -11.05 6.52
CA VAL A 134 2.87 -11.25 6.14
C VAL A 134 2.55 -10.44 4.88
N LYS A 135 1.85 -11.05 3.92
CA LYS A 135 1.46 -10.39 2.68
C LYS A 135 0.05 -9.82 2.79
N ASN A 136 -0.06 -8.50 2.66
CA ASN A 136 -1.31 -7.76 2.77
C ASN A 136 -1.52 -6.92 1.52
N LEU A 137 -2.60 -7.21 0.77
CA LEU A 137 -2.99 -6.52 -0.47
C LEU A 137 -1.83 -6.34 -1.47
N GLY A 138 -0.94 -7.33 -1.57
CA GLY A 138 0.21 -7.32 -2.46
C GLY A 138 1.49 -6.70 -1.88
N VAL A 139 1.45 -6.18 -0.66
CA VAL A 139 2.61 -5.66 0.07
C VAL A 139 3.05 -6.65 1.14
N THR A 140 4.34 -6.97 1.17
CA THR A 140 4.92 -7.87 2.17
C THR A 140 5.44 -7.04 3.33
N PHE A 141 4.88 -7.24 4.52
CA PHE A 141 5.26 -6.54 5.75
C PHE A 141 6.19 -7.41 6.59
N ASP A 142 7.31 -6.84 7.01
CA ASP A 142 8.27 -7.47 7.91
C ASP A 142 8.05 -6.99 9.35
N SER A 143 8.44 -7.79 10.35
CA SER A 143 8.35 -7.43 11.77
C SER A 143 9.12 -6.14 12.17
N THR A 144 10.10 -5.72 11.36
CA THR A 144 10.88 -4.46 11.48
C THR A 144 10.25 -3.28 10.74
N LEU A 145 9.25 -3.51 9.89
CA LEU A 145 8.79 -2.56 8.86
C LEU A 145 9.94 -2.03 7.98
N SER A 146 10.94 -2.86 7.66
CA SER A 146 12.00 -2.47 6.73
C SER A 146 11.63 -2.66 5.26
N PHE A 147 10.66 -3.53 4.96
CA PHE A 147 10.15 -3.83 3.61
C PHE A 147 11.24 -4.40 2.66
N ASP A 148 12.32 -4.92 3.21
CA ASP A 148 13.44 -5.41 2.39
C ASP A 148 13.01 -6.65 1.58
N GLN A 149 12.20 -7.52 2.19
CA GLN A 149 11.67 -8.70 1.50
C GLN A 149 10.75 -8.32 0.35
N HIS A 150 9.87 -7.34 0.58
CA HIS A 150 8.97 -6.80 -0.45
C HIS A 150 9.75 -6.23 -1.65
N ILE A 151 10.79 -5.44 -1.37
CA ILE A 151 11.64 -4.85 -2.41
C ILE A 151 12.37 -5.94 -3.20
N LYS A 152 12.89 -6.98 -2.55
CA LYS A 152 13.51 -8.13 -3.22
C LYS A 152 12.54 -8.87 -4.14
N GLU A 153 11.30 -9.06 -3.71
CA GLU A 153 10.26 -9.71 -4.53
C GLU A 153 9.89 -8.87 -5.75
N ILE A 154 9.68 -7.56 -5.57
CA ILE A 154 9.39 -6.64 -6.68
C ILE A 154 10.56 -6.60 -7.66
N THR A 155 11.79 -6.44 -7.18
CA THR A 155 12.98 -6.37 -8.03
C THR A 155 13.17 -7.66 -8.82
N LYS A 156 12.99 -8.83 -8.19
CA LYS A 156 13.04 -10.13 -8.88
C LYS A 156 12.03 -10.22 -10.03
N ILE A 157 10.77 -9.86 -9.77
CA ILE A 157 9.70 -9.88 -10.78
C ILE A 157 10.00 -8.85 -11.89
N ALA A 158 10.43 -7.65 -11.53
CA ALA A 158 10.73 -6.59 -12.49
C ALA A 158 11.90 -6.98 -13.41
N PHE A 159 12.99 -7.54 -12.87
CA PHE A 159 14.10 -8.05 -13.67
C PHE A 159 13.69 -9.23 -14.56
N TYR A 160 12.81 -10.11 -14.08
CA TYR A 160 12.26 -11.19 -14.91
C TYR A 160 11.52 -10.64 -16.14
N HIS A 161 10.61 -9.69 -15.94
CA HIS A 161 9.90 -9.05 -17.05
C HIS A 161 10.85 -8.25 -17.96
N LEU A 162 11.82 -7.54 -17.38
CA LEU A 162 12.79 -6.78 -18.14
C LEU A 162 13.65 -7.68 -19.03
N ARG A 163 14.06 -8.85 -18.54
CA ARG A 163 14.80 -9.84 -19.32
C ARG A 163 13.96 -10.38 -20.48
N ASN A 164 12.67 -10.58 -20.28
CA ASN A 164 11.76 -11.01 -21.35
C ASN A 164 11.58 -9.89 -22.39
N ILE A 165 11.39 -8.64 -21.96
CA ILE A 165 11.32 -7.47 -22.86
C ILE A 165 12.63 -7.33 -23.65
N ALA A 166 13.79 -7.51 -23.01
CA ALA A 166 15.09 -7.42 -23.65
C ALA A 166 15.26 -8.47 -24.77
N LYS A 167 14.69 -9.67 -24.63
CA LYS A 167 14.71 -10.71 -25.68
C LYS A 167 13.88 -10.33 -26.91
N ILE A 168 12.71 -9.74 -26.70
CA ILE A 168 11.81 -9.31 -27.78
C ILE A 168 12.14 -7.91 -28.31
N ARG A 169 13.09 -7.21 -27.69
CA ARG A 169 13.44 -5.82 -27.99
C ARG A 169 13.93 -5.60 -29.42
N SER A 170 14.49 -6.63 -30.07
CA SER A 170 14.91 -6.58 -31.48
C SER A 170 13.72 -6.39 -32.44
N PHE A 171 12.54 -6.88 -32.06
CA PHE A 171 11.34 -6.87 -32.89
C PHE A 171 10.37 -5.72 -32.58
N LEU A 172 10.64 -4.95 -31.51
CA LEU A 172 9.76 -3.89 -31.03
C LEU A 172 10.26 -2.49 -31.40
N SER A 173 9.31 -1.61 -31.70
CA SER A 173 9.55 -0.17 -31.78
C SER A 173 9.96 0.39 -30.41
N THR A 174 10.55 1.59 -30.39
CA THR A 174 10.89 2.29 -29.14
C THR A 174 9.64 2.64 -28.34
N ALA A 175 8.56 3.08 -28.99
CA ALA A 175 7.30 3.46 -28.35
C ALA A 175 6.61 2.25 -27.70
N ASP A 176 6.52 1.12 -28.39
CA ASP A 176 5.91 -0.10 -27.82
C ASP A 176 6.72 -0.66 -26.66
N ALA A 177 8.05 -0.58 -26.75
CA ALA A 177 8.94 -0.97 -25.66
C ALA A 177 8.74 -0.07 -24.42
N GLU A 178 8.53 1.23 -24.62
CA GLU A 178 8.21 2.17 -23.54
C GLU A 178 6.88 1.82 -22.86
N ILE A 179 5.83 1.53 -23.65
CA ILE A 179 4.52 1.09 -23.13
C ILE A 179 4.68 -0.18 -22.28
N LEU A 180 5.42 -1.19 -22.78
CA LEU A 180 5.65 -2.43 -22.05
C LEU A 180 6.44 -2.22 -20.75
N ILE A 181 7.49 -1.39 -20.80
CA ILE A 181 8.27 -1.05 -19.60
C ILE A 181 7.39 -0.31 -18.59
N HIS A 182 6.55 0.61 -19.03
CA HIS A 182 5.64 1.30 -18.12
C HIS A 182 4.58 0.36 -17.54
N ALA A 183 3.99 -0.51 -18.36
CA ALA A 183 2.95 -1.45 -17.97
C ALA A 183 3.44 -2.53 -17.00
N PHE A 184 4.66 -3.06 -17.19
CA PHE A 184 5.17 -4.18 -16.37
C PHE A 184 6.18 -3.78 -15.29
N VAL A 185 6.97 -2.74 -15.51
CA VAL A 185 8.01 -2.31 -14.57
C VAL A 185 7.56 -1.09 -13.81
N SER A 186 7.20 0.00 -14.51
CA SER A 186 6.86 1.26 -13.81
C SER A 186 5.63 1.13 -12.94
N SER A 187 4.57 0.45 -13.39
CA SER A 187 3.33 0.23 -12.62
C SER A 187 3.57 -0.48 -11.29
N ARG A 188 4.46 -1.48 -11.28
CA ARG A 188 4.83 -2.27 -10.10
C ARG A 188 5.78 -1.52 -9.20
N LEU A 189 6.76 -0.84 -9.79
CA LEU A 189 7.63 0.08 -9.07
C LEU A 189 6.85 1.24 -8.50
N ASP A 190 5.64 1.53 -8.98
CA ASP A 190 4.77 2.60 -8.51
C ASP A 190 3.78 2.19 -7.45
N TYR A 191 3.49 0.90 -7.37
CA TYR A 191 2.54 0.33 -6.46
C TYR A 191 3.04 0.50 -5.01
N CYS A 192 2.23 1.14 -4.16
CA CYS A 192 2.52 1.39 -2.73
C CYS A 192 3.74 2.29 -2.41
N ASN A 193 4.26 3.04 -3.38
CA ASN A 193 5.37 3.98 -3.16
C ASN A 193 5.10 5.09 -2.14
N ALA A 194 3.87 5.58 -2.10
CA ALA A 194 3.52 6.73 -1.26
C ALA A 194 3.41 6.37 0.22
N SER A 195 3.07 5.12 0.56
CA SER A 195 2.76 4.71 1.93
C SER A 195 3.85 3.88 2.61
N GLY A 196 4.68 3.15 1.86
CA GLY A 196 5.69 2.24 2.43
C GLY A 196 7.15 2.62 2.14
N LEU A 197 7.42 3.29 1.02
CA LEU A 197 8.79 3.53 0.53
C LEU A 197 9.34 4.92 0.88
N SER A 198 8.49 5.89 1.23
CA SER A 198 8.95 7.24 1.62
C SER A 198 9.63 7.19 3.00
N GLY A 199 10.92 7.51 3.04
CA GLY A 199 11.73 7.49 4.27
C GLY A 199 12.41 6.15 4.58
N LEU A 200 12.43 5.20 3.64
CA LEU A 200 13.30 4.04 3.75
C LEU A 200 14.79 4.42 3.56
N PRO A 201 15.72 3.68 4.17
CA PRO A 201 17.15 3.88 3.96
C PRO A 201 17.49 3.80 2.46
N CYS A 202 18.43 4.64 2.02
CA CYS A 202 18.89 4.67 0.63
C CYS A 202 19.35 3.29 0.12
N GLU A 203 19.83 2.40 1.00
CA GLU A 203 20.26 1.05 0.64
C GLU A 203 19.13 0.20 0.06
N SER A 204 17.94 0.22 0.67
CA SER A 204 16.80 -0.57 0.20
C SER A 204 16.25 0.01 -1.12
N THR A 205 16.31 1.32 -1.31
CA THR A 205 15.83 1.99 -2.53
C THR A 205 16.82 1.92 -3.71
N LYS A 206 18.12 1.67 -3.47
CA LYS A 206 19.12 1.44 -4.53
C LYS A 206 18.73 0.31 -5.47
N SER A 207 18.19 -0.80 -4.94
CA SER A 207 17.79 -1.94 -5.77
C SER A 207 16.67 -1.57 -6.74
N LEU A 208 15.73 -0.72 -6.32
CA LEU A 208 14.67 -0.22 -7.19
C LEU A 208 15.21 0.76 -8.23
N GLN A 209 16.17 1.62 -7.84
CA GLN A 209 16.85 2.51 -8.78
C GLN A 209 17.62 1.70 -9.84
N MET A 210 18.27 0.60 -9.47
CA MET A 210 18.93 -0.30 -10.42
C MET A 210 17.96 -0.89 -11.43
N VAL A 211 16.74 -1.26 -11.02
CA VAL A 211 15.70 -1.73 -11.95
C VAL A 211 15.30 -0.63 -12.93
N GLN A 212 15.09 0.60 -12.46
CA GLN A 212 14.77 1.73 -13.33
C GLN A 212 15.90 2.03 -14.32
N ASN A 213 17.14 2.00 -13.84
CA ASN A 213 18.34 2.20 -14.64
C ASN A 213 18.48 1.10 -15.72
N ALA A 214 18.24 -0.15 -15.35
CA ALA A 214 18.24 -1.26 -16.30
C ALA A 214 17.10 -1.11 -17.34
N ALA A 215 15.91 -0.67 -16.92
CA ALA A 215 14.80 -0.39 -17.82
C ALA A 215 15.12 0.70 -18.84
N ALA A 216 15.73 1.81 -18.39
CA ALA A 216 16.16 2.90 -19.26
C ALA A 216 17.17 2.41 -20.31
N ARG A 217 18.12 1.57 -19.89
CA ARG A 217 19.13 0.98 -20.80
C ARG A 217 18.52 0.04 -21.83
N VAL A 218 17.53 -0.77 -21.46
CA VAL A 218 16.82 -1.65 -22.41
C VAL A 218 16.02 -0.84 -23.43
N LEU A 219 15.46 0.30 -23.01
CA LEU A 219 14.74 1.20 -23.91
C LEU A 219 15.68 1.83 -24.94
N THR A 220 16.79 2.42 -24.49
CA THR A 220 17.74 3.17 -25.34
C THR A 220 18.82 2.32 -26.00
N ARG A 221 18.89 1.02 -25.70
CA ARG A 221 19.94 0.07 -26.16
C ARG A 221 21.37 0.54 -25.85
N THR A 222 21.54 1.32 -24.78
CA THR A 222 22.87 1.82 -24.36
C THR A 222 23.70 0.74 -23.68
N ARG A 223 25.02 0.79 -23.85
CA ARG A 223 25.95 -0.15 -23.19
C ARG A 223 25.92 0.04 -21.67
N THR A 224 26.23 -1.04 -20.95
CA THR A 224 26.18 -1.14 -19.47
C THR A 224 27.07 -0.13 -18.73
N PHE A 225 28.09 0.43 -19.38
CA PHE A 225 29.09 1.30 -18.77
C PHE A 225 28.80 2.80 -18.94
N TYR A 226 27.78 3.18 -19.72
CA TYR A 226 27.43 4.59 -19.86
C TYR A 226 26.78 5.14 -18.58
N HIS A 227 27.08 6.42 -18.33
CA HIS A 227 26.48 7.17 -17.23
C HIS A 227 24.96 7.24 -17.41
N ILE A 228 24.21 6.91 -16.35
CA ILE A 228 22.75 6.75 -16.43
C ILE A 228 22.00 8.09 -16.38
N THR A 229 22.56 9.09 -15.71
CA THR A 229 21.93 10.41 -15.51
C THR A 229 21.51 11.10 -16.82
N PRO A 230 22.33 11.18 -17.89
CA PRO A 230 21.89 11.78 -19.15
C PRO A 230 20.77 10.99 -19.84
N ILE A 231 20.70 9.67 -19.62
CA ILE A 231 19.65 8.82 -20.19
C ILE A 231 18.33 9.03 -19.44
N LEU A 232 18.38 9.18 -18.12
CA LEU A 232 17.20 9.50 -17.33
C LEU A 232 16.68 10.92 -17.64
N ALA A 233 17.60 11.87 -17.88
CA ALA A 233 17.24 13.22 -18.29
C ALA A 233 16.56 13.23 -19.68
N SER A 234 17.10 12.52 -20.68
CA SER A 234 16.50 12.47 -22.02
C SER A 234 15.11 11.81 -22.02
N LEU A 235 14.93 10.77 -21.19
CA LEU A 235 13.64 10.10 -21.00
C LEU A 235 12.67 10.86 -20.07
N HIS A 236 13.10 11.95 -19.45
CA HIS A 236 12.34 12.68 -18.43
C HIS A 236 11.89 11.79 -17.25
N TRP A 237 12.71 10.81 -16.88
CA TRP A 237 12.42 9.85 -15.80
C TRP A 237 13.04 10.31 -14.49
N LEU A 238 12.20 10.58 -13.50
CA LEU A 238 12.62 10.93 -12.14
C LEU A 238 13.20 9.72 -11.39
N PRO A 239 14.26 9.89 -10.59
CA PRO A 239 14.72 8.88 -9.65
C PRO A 239 13.62 8.36 -8.71
N VAL A 240 13.73 7.11 -8.28
CA VAL A 240 12.69 6.42 -7.49
C VAL A 240 12.36 7.17 -6.19
N HIS A 241 13.36 7.76 -5.52
CA HIS A 241 13.16 8.50 -4.28
C HIS A 241 12.34 9.79 -4.47
N LEU A 242 12.61 10.55 -5.53
CA LEU A 242 11.82 11.74 -5.89
C LEU A 242 10.41 11.35 -6.36
N ARG A 243 10.28 10.20 -7.01
CA ARG A 243 8.97 9.67 -7.42
C ARG A 243 8.10 9.28 -6.22
N SER A 244 8.69 8.71 -5.16
CA SER A 244 7.96 8.47 -3.91
C SER A 244 7.55 9.78 -3.25
N ASP A 245 8.44 10.77 -3.19
CA ASP A 245 8.13 12.07 -2.59
C ASP A 245 7.07 12.84 -3.40
N PHE A 246 7.14 12.79 -4.73
CA PHE A 246 6.13 13.32 -5.65
C PHE A 246 4.74 12.75 -5.33
N LYS A 247 4.63 11.44 -5.14
CA LYS A 247 3.34 10.81 -4.84
C LYS A 247 2.82 11.15 -3.45
N VAL A 248 3.69 11.23 -2.44
CA VAL A 248 3.31 11.69 -1.10
C VAL A 248 2.74 13.10 -1.19
N LEU A 249 3.44 14.02 -1.86
CA LEU A 249 3.00 15.40 -2.03
C LEU A 249 1.71 15.54 -2.83
N LEU A 250 1.51 14.72 -3.86
CA LEU A 250 0.25 14.67 -4.60
C LEU A 250 -0.92 14.21 -3.72
N MET A 251 -0.69 13.24 -2.84
CA MET A 251 -1.69 12.81 -1.86
C MET A 251 -1.96 13.90 -0.82
N THR A 252 -0.92 14.57 -0.32
CA THR A 252 -1.04 15.72 0.59
C THR A 252 -1.86 16.86 -0.02
N TYR A 253 -1.59 17.21 -1.28
CA TYR A 253 -2.36 18.22 -2.00
C TYR A 253 -3.84 17.82 -2.06
N LYS A 254 -4.15 16.58 -2.43
CA LYS A 254 -5.54 16.08 -2.47
C LYS A 254 -6.22 16.11 -1.10
N THR A 255 -5.48 15.84 -0.02
CA THR A 255 -6.02 15.91 1.34
C THR A 255 -6.31 17.35 1.78
N VAL A 256 -5.42 18.29 1.44
CA VAL A 256 -5.58 19.72 1.78
C VAL A 256 -6.77 20.33 1.03
N HIS A 257 -7.00 19.91 -0.22
CA HIS A 257 -8.14 20.36 -1.02
C HIS A 257 -9.42 19.52 -0.83
N SER A 258 -9.47 18.65 0.20
CA SER A 258 -10.65 17.81 0.53
C SER A 258 -11.14 16.89 -0.59
N ILE A 259 -10.27 16.56 -1.56
CA ILE A 259 -10.55 15.59 -2.63
C ILE A 259 -10.28 14.15 -2.14
N ALA A 260 -9.45 14.01 -1.11
CA ALA A 260 -9.10 12.72 -0.53
C ALA A 260 -10.13 12.25 0.52
N PRO A 261 -10.20 10.94 0.81
CA PRO A 261 -11.06 10.39 1.85
C PRO A 261 -10.79 10.99 3.23
N SER A 262 -11.84 11.07 4.07
CA SER A 262 -11.79 11.66 5.41
C SER A 262 -10.70 11.06 6.31
N TYR A 263 -10.45 9.75 6.21
CA TYR A 263 -9.39 9.11 7.00
C TYR A 263 -7.99 9.68 6.71
N MET A 264 -7.75 10.28 5.55
CA MET A 264 -6.47 10.92 5.22
C MET A 264 -6.42 12.38 5.65
N SER A 265 -7.55 13.09 5.64
CA SER A 265 -7.61 14.45 6.19
C SER A 265 -7.39 14.43 7.71
N ASP A 266 -7.89 13.42 8.41
CA ASP A 266 -7.70 13.28 9.86
C ASP A 266 -6.24 13.07 10.26
N LEU A 267 -5.40 12.59 9.33
CA LEU A 267 -3.96 12.38 9.53
C LEU A 267 -3.11 13.64 9.34
N ILE A 268 -3.68 14.69 8.76
CA ILE A 268 -2.97 15.93 8.43
C ILE A 268 -3.67 17.10 9.10
N THR A 269 -2.98 17.73 10.06
CA THR A 269 -3.48 18.93 10.71
C THR A 269 -2.90 20.18 10.03
N PRO A 270 -3.75 21.11 9.56
CA PRO A 270 -3.27 22.41 9.07
C PRO A 270 -2.59 23.15 10.23
N TYR A 271 -1.48 23.82 9.94
CA TYR A 271 -0.81 24.64 10.93
C TYR A 271 -1.60 25.94 11.12
N ILE A 272 -2.30 26.05 12.25
CA ILE A 272 -2.94 27.29 12.68
C ILE A 272 -1.99 27.96 13.69
N PRO A 273 -1.35 29.08 13.34
CA PRO A 273 -0.48 29.79 14.28
C PRO A 273 -1.32 30.42 15.41
N THR A 274 -0.76 30.48 16.62
CA THR A 274 -1.41 31.10 17.79
C THR A 274 -1.38 32.64 17.78
N ARG A 275 -0.67 33.25 16.82
CA ARG A 275 -0.65 34.70 16.55
C ARG A 275 -0.59 34.92 15.05
N ALA A 276 -1.17 36.02 14.57
CA ALA A 276 -1.08 36.43 13.16
C ALA A 276 0.38 36.68 12.78
N LEU A 277 0.97 35.75 12.02
CA LEU A 277 2.35 35.82 11.52
C LEU A 277 2.30 35.94 9.99
N ARG A 278 3.32 36.54 9.37
CA ARG A 278 3.41 36.66 7.90
C ARG A 278 3.35 35.30 7.15
N SER A 279 3.51 34.17 7.86
CA SER A 279 3.39 32.80 7.36
C SER A 279 1.97 32.21 7.42
N GLU A 280 0.98 32.94 7.91
CA GLU A 280 -0.41 32.47 8.07
C GLU A 280 -1.07 32.09 6.73
N ASN A 281 -0.77 32.81 5.65
CA ASN A 281 -1.26 32.53 4.29
C ASN A 281 -0.43 31.48 3.51
N SER A 282 0.59 30.87 4.12
CA SER A 282 1.53 29.98 3.41
C SER A 282 1.11 28.49 3.36
N GLY A 283 -0.07 28.16 3.91
CA GLY A 283 -0.67 26.82 3.84
C GLY A 283 0.19 25.71 4.46
N LEU A 284 0.92 26.01 5.54
CA LEU A 284 1.81 25.07 6.20
C LEU A 284 1.03 23.97 6.94
N LEU A 285 1.66 22.80 7.07
CA LEU A 285 1.12 21.68 7.84
C LEU A 285 1.87 21.54 9.17
N MET A 286 1.15 21.15 10.22
CA MET A 286 1.78 20.89 11.50
C MET A 286 2.60 19.60 11.42
N VAL A 287 3.90 19.71 11.69
CA VAL A 287 4.78 18.55 11.73
C VAL A 287 4.67 17.91 13.13
N PRO A 288 4.09 16.71 13.27
CA PRO A 288 3.96 16.07 14.58
C PRO A 288 5.33 15.77 15.18
N ARG A 289 5.50 16.03 16.49
CA ARG A 289 6.74 15.71 17.21
C ARG A 289 6.87 14.20 17.38
N ILE A 290 7.83 13.60 16.69
CA ILE A 290 8.09 12.16 16.77
C ILE A 290 9.20 11.86 17.78
N LYS A 291 8.95 10.87 18.65
CA LYS A 291 9.93 10.35 19.60
C LYS A 291 10.87 9.28 19.00
N LYS A 292 10.52 8.64 17.88
CA LYS A 292 11.27 7.53 17.26
C LYS A 292 11.67 7.83 15.80
N LYS A 293 12.97 7.97 15.52
CA LYS A 293 13.54 8.33 14.20
C LYS A 293 13.26 7.34 13.06
N SER A 294 12.92 6.07 13.32
CA SER A 294 12.75 5.06 12.26
C SER A 294 11.32 4.99 11.72
N ALA A 295 10.39 4.38 12.44
CA ALA A 295 9.03 4.15 11.96
C ALA A 295 8.15 5.41 12.00
N GLY A 296 8.36 6.28 12.99
CA GLY A 296 7.57 7.50 13.12
C GLY A 296 7.88 8.52 12.02
N CYS A 297 9.15 8.67 11.64
CA CYS A 297 9.54 9.60 10.56
C CYS A 297 9.12 9.13 9.17
N ARG A 298 8.79 7.85 9.01
CA ARG A 298 8.22 7.27 7.78
C ARG A 298 6.69 7.40 7.72
N ALA A 299 6.05 7.74 8.85
CA ALA A 299 4.61 7.88 8.87
C ALA A 299 4.18 9.00 7.92
N PHE A 300 3.10 8.74 7.18
CA PHE A 300 2.54 9.69 6.22
C PHE A 300 2.30 11.06 6.86
N SER A 301 1.78 11.12 8.09
CA SER A 301 1.50 12.36 8.82
C SER A 301 2.72 13.26 9.01
N TYR A 302 3.90 12.69 9.25
CA TYR A 302 5.12 13.47 9.38
C TYR A 302 5.79 13.77 8.04
N ARG A 303 5.93 12.75 7.20
CA ARG A 303 6.66 12.88 5.93
C ARG A 303 5.90 13.80 4.96
N ALA A 304 4.57 13.72 4.94
CA ALA A 304 3.72 14.65 4.19
C ALA A 304 3.92 16.09 4.65
N ALA A 305 3.83 16.36 5.96
CA ALA A 305 3.98 17.71 6.51
C ALA A 305 5.40 18.26 6.31
N PHE A 306 6.44 17.43 6.51
CA PHE A 306 7.83 17.81 6.30
C PHE A 306 8.12 18.15 4.83
N LEU A 307 7.71 17.29 3.89
CA LEU A 307 7.92 17.54 2.47
C LEU A 307 7.12 18.75 1.99
N TRP A 308 5.88 18.90 2.44
CA TRP A 308 5.03 20.02 2.07
C TRP A 308 5.59 21.36 2.54
N ASN A 309 6.11 21.41 3.76
CA ASN A 309 6.70 22.63 4.31
C ASN A 309 8.03 23.00 3.65
N ASN A 310 8.73 22.04 3.05
CA ASN A 310 9.96 22.28 2.28
C ASN A 310 9.70 22.66 0.81
N LEU A 311 8.44 22.64 0.34
CA LEU A 311 8.12 23.09 -1.02
C LEU A 311 8.21 24.61 -1.14
N PRO A 312 8.68 25.14 -2.29
CA PRO A 312 8.60 26.57 -2.58
C PRO A 312 7.17 27.10 -2.42
N ALA A 313 7.05 28.33 -1.92
CA ALA A 313 5.76 28.97 -1.68
C ALA A 313 4.91 29.08 -2.95
N ASP A 314 5.54 29.18 -4.13
CA ASP A 314 4.87 29.32 -5.43
C ASP A 314 4.18 28.05 -5.94
N LEU A 315 4.52 26.88 -5.37
CA LEU A 315 3.94 25.59 -5.73
C LEU A 315 2.69 25.25 -4.92
N ARG A 316 2.52 25.86 -3.74
CA ARG A 316 1.42 25.57 -2.81
C ARG A 316 0.06 26.10 -3.24
N PRO A 317 -0.08 27.32 -3.81
CA PRO A 317 -1.38 27.87 -4.19
C PRO A 317 -1.82 27.43 -5.60
N ALA A 318 -1.32 26.30 -6.12
CA ALA A 318 -1.76 25.81 -7.42
C ALA A 318 -3.28 25.52 -7.38
N GLY A 319 -4.06 26.13 -8.29
CA GLY A 319 -5.52 26.02 -8.30
C GLY A 319 -6.07 24.69 -8.86
N SER A 320 -5.21 23.82 -9.39
CA SER A 320 -5.62 22.50 -9.88
C SER A 320 -4.56 21.43 -9.65
N VAL A 321 -5.01 20.18 -9.50
CA VAL A 321 -4.16 19.00 -9.33
C VAL A 321 -3.15 18.85 -10.49
N ASP A 322 -3.55 19.16 -11.72
CA ASP A 322 -2.69 18.98 -12.89
C ASP A 322 -1.67 20.10 -13.06
N ALA A 323 -2.01 21.34 -12.66
CA ALA A 323 -1.04 22.43 -12.54
C ALA A 323 -0.02 22.13 -11.44
N PHE A 324 -0.48 21.58 -10.30
CA PHE A 324 0.41 21.16 -9.22
C PHE A 324 1.36 20.04 -9.68
N LYS A 325 0.86 18.98 -10.32
CA LYS A 325 1.70 17.89 -10.86
C LYS A 325 2.77 18.41 -11.82
N SER A 326 2.39 19.30 -12.74
CA SER A 326 3.31 19.80 -13.77
C SER A 326 4.43 20.61 -13.14
N LYS A 327 4.10 21.57 -12.28
CA LYS A 327 5.10 22.41 -11.60
C LYS A 327 5.98 21.61 -10.63
N LEU A 328 5.40 20.64 -9.91
CA LEU A 328 6.14 19.76 -9.01
C LEU A 328 7.13 18.88 -9.78
N LYS A 329 6.73 18.39 -10.97
CA LYS A 329 7.60 17.59 -11.84
C LYS A 329 8.77 18.43 -12.33
N THR A 330 8.55 19.69 -12.75
CA THR A 330 9.62 20.62 -13.15
C THR A 330 10.60 20.85 -12.02
N HIS A 331 10.11 21.21 -10.83
CA HIS A 331 10.96 21.45 -9.66
C HIS A 331 11.79 20.22 -9.26
N PHE A 332 11.21 19.02 -9.30
CA PHE A 332 11.97 17.79 -9.03
C PHE A 332 12.94 17.41 -10.14
N PHE A 333 12.66 17.80 -11.39
CA PHE A 333 13.59 17.60 -12.50
C PHE A 333 14.80 18.53 -12.36
N ASP A 334 14.58 19.80 -12.00
CA ASP A 334 15.64 20.76 -11.72
C ASP A 334 16.52 20.29 -10.55
N LEU A 335 15.93 19.78 -9.47
CA LEU A 335 16.68 19.24 -8.33
C LEU A 335 17.47 17.94 -8.63
N ALA A 336 17.08 17.20 -9.67
CA ALA A 336 17.68 15.90 -9.98
C ALA A 336 18.79 15.98 -11.02
N PHE A 337 18.74 16.99 -11.90
CA PHE A 337 19.57 17.06 -13.10
C PHE A 337 20.35 18.39 -13.27
N ASN A 338 20.08 19.41 -12.45
CA ASN A 338 20.98 20.55 -12.24
C ASN A 338 21.85 20.32 -11.00
#